data_AF-A0A3M2AZS8-F1
#
_entry.id   AF-A0A3M2AZS8-F1
#
_cell.length_a   1.000
_cell.length_b   1.000
_cell.length_c   1.000
_cell.angle_alpha   90.00
_cell.angle_beta   90.00
_cell.angle_gamma   90.00
#
_symmetry.space_group_name_H-M   'P 1'
#
loop_
_entity.id
_entity.type
_entity.pdbx_description
1 polymer ?
#
loop_
_entity_poly.entity_id
_entity_poly.type
_entity_poly.pdbx_seq_one_letter_code
_entity_poly.pdbx_strand_id
1 'polypeptide(L)'
;MVSIIWPTVTHCLFAALVFGGPDTSKHEYQPVTVESNPCSAFVAYVSHSAVVLERGHHRVEIPLPSDAKWHRLQYYWGTDAAFVEDQLVPVRMGPIGSY
;
A
#
# COMPACT_ATOMS: atom_id res chain seq x y z
N MET A 1 28.87 9.52 -11.72
CA MET A 1 27.50 9.42 -12.30
C MET A 1 26.81 8.32 -11.50
N VAL A 2 25.95 8.68 -10.55
CA VAL A 2 25.27 7.69 -9.69
C VAL A 2 24.11 7.14 -10.51
N SER A 3 24.24 5.91 -11.00
CA SER A 3 23.12 5.20 -11.61
C SER A 3 22.10 4.93 -10.52
N ILE A 4 20.98 5.66 -10.56
CA ILE A 4 19.79 5.32 -9.81
C ILE A 4 19.23 4.06 -10.48
N ILE A 5 19.63 2.90 -9.95
CA ILE A 5 19.05 1.61 -10.33
C ILE A 5 17.67 1.60 -9.68
N TRP A 6 16.64 1.99 -10.43
CA TRP A 6 15.27 1.70 -10.04
C TRP A 6 15.17 0.17 -9.88
N PRO A 7 14.78 -0.34 -8.71
CA PRO A 7 14.71 -1.77 -8.51
C PRO A 7 13.71 -2.33 -9.52
N THR A 8 14.11 -3.43 -10.15
CA THR A 8 13.28 -4.29 -11.00
C THR A 8 11.85 -4.28 -10.51
N VAL A 9 10.89 -3.91 -11.38
CA VAL A 9 9.45 -3.98 -11.10
C VAL A 9 9.19 -5.41 -10.64
N THR A 10 9.15 -5.61 -9.33
CA THR A 10 8.81 -6.90 -8.79
C THR A 10 7.31 -6.95 -8.98
N HIS A 11 6.82 -7.82 -9.88
CA HIS A 11 5.40 -8.00 -10.13
C HIS A 11 4.74 -8.60 -8.87
N CYS A 12 4.45 -7.72 -7.94
CA CYS A 12 4.16 -8.04 -6.56
C CYS A 12 2.90 -7.27 -6.19
N LEU A 13 1.77 -7.96 -6.13
CA LEU A 13 0.47 -7.34 -5.89
C LEU A 13 0.08 -7.49 -4.42
N PHE A 14 -0.15 -6.37 -3.76
CA PHE A 14 -0.95 -6.31 -2.55
C PHE A 14 -2.39 -6.01 -2.94
N ALA A 15 -3.33 -6.84 -2.49
CA ALA A 15 -4.75 -6.61 -2.65
C ALA A 15 -5.44 -6.76 -1.29
N ALA A 16 -6.34 -5.82 -0.97
CA ALA A 16 -7.10 -5.84 0.27
C ALA A 16 -8.44 -5.14 0.10
N LEU A 17 -9.40 -5.44 0.98
CA LEU A 17 -10.48 -4.52 1.29
C LEU A 17 -10.01 -3.60 2.42
N VAL A 18 -10.27 -2.30 2.32
CA VAL A 18 -9.87 -1.31 3.31
C VAL A 18 -11.09 -0.51 3.76
N PHE A 19 -11.28 -0.38 5.07
CA PHE A 19 -12.29 0.51 5.61
C PHE A 19 -11.64 1.86 5.90
N GLY A 20 -12.03 2.88 5.13
CA GLY A 20 -11.60 4.27 5.33
C GLY A 20 -12.66 5.09 6.05
N GLY A 21 -12.45 6.39 6.14
CA GLY A 21 -13.39 7.31 6.79
C GLY A 21 -12.71 8.38 7.64
N PRO A 22 -13.50 9.30 8.23
CA PRO A 22 -12.99 10.29 9.19
C PRO A 22 -12.70 9.69 10.58
N ASP A 23 -13.24 8.51 10.88
CA ASP A 23 -13.11 7.85 12.19
C ASP A 23 -11.96 6.84 12.18
N THR A 24 -10.81 7.26 12.68
CA THR A 24 -9.58 6.45 12.69
C THR A 24 -9.69 5.19 13.54
N SER A 25 -10.65 5.12 14.46
CA SER A 25 -10.87 3.93 15.29
C SER A 25 -11.51 2.76 14.51
N LYS A 26 -12.06 3.05 13.33
CA LYS A 26 -12.72 2.08 12.45
C LYS A 26 -11.85 1.68 11.26
N HIS A 27 -10.65 2.23 11.14
CA HIS A 27 -9.74 1.86 10.06
C HIS A 27 -9.35 0.39 10.19
N GLU A 28 -9.55 -0.35 9.12
CA GLU A 28 -9.28 -1.79 9.06
C GLU A 28 -8.84 -2.15 7.63
N TYR A 29 -8.08 -3.24 7.49
CA TYR A 29 -7.87 -3.86 6.19
C TYR A 29 -8.05 -5.38 6.29
N GLN A 30 -8.56 -5.97 5.21
CA GLN A 30 -8.73 -7.42 5.06
C GLN A 30 -7.97 -7.85 3.81
N PRO A 31 -6.88 -8.62 3.93
CA PRO A 31 -6.09 -9.05 2.79
C PRO A 31 -6.90 -9.99 1.89
N VAL A 32 -6.76 -9.82 0.58
CA VAL A 32 -7.36 -10.68 -0.44
C VAL A 32 -6.28 -11.61 -1.00
N THR A 33 -6.55 -12.90 -1.01
CA THR A 33 -5.62 -13.90 -1.57
C THR A 33 -5.44 -13.66 -3.07
N VAL A 34 -4.19 -13.49 -3.52
CA VAL A 34 -3.83 -13.39 -4.94
C VAL A 34 -3.02 -14.63 -5.31
N GLU A 35 -3.47 -15.40 -6.30
CA GLU A 35 -2.85 -16.68 -6.69
C GLU A 35 -1.47 -16.53 -7.37
N SER A 36 -1.05 -15.32 -7.74
CA SER A 36 0.22 -15.07 -8.44
C SER A 36 1.27 -14.42 -7.53
N ASN A 37 2.26 -15.24 -7.18
CA ASN A 37 3.56 -14.90 -6.59
C ASN A 37 3.50 -14.13 -5.25
N PRO A 38 3.54 -14.84 -4.09
CA PRO A 38 3.54 -14.17 -2.80
C PRO A 38 4.79 -13.30 -2.73
N CYS A 39 4.60 -11.99 -2.67
CA CYS A 39 5.70 -11.12 -2.33
C CYS A 39 6.37 -11.65 -1.08
N SER A 40 7.68 -11.86 -1.17
CA SER A 40 8.53 -12.15 -0.03
C SER A 40 8.10 -11.23 1.11
N ALA A 41 7.57 -11.83 2.18
CA ALA A 41 6.68 -11.24 3.19
C ALA A 41 6.87 -9.73 3.41
N PHE A 42 5.94 -8.92 2.90
CA PHE A 42 5.78 -7.55 3.37
C PHE A 42 4.89 -7.54 4.61
N VAL A 43 5.10 -6.56 5.50
CA VAL A 43 4.21 -6.29 6.62
C VAL A 43 3.19 -5.26 6.16
N ALA A 44 1.91 -5.51 6.41
CA ALA A 44 0.82 -4.59 6.12
C ALA A 44 0.09 -4.22 7.42
N TYR A 45 -0.19 -2.93 7.59
CA TYR A 45 -1.00 -2.43 8.70
C TYR A 45 -1.71 -1.13 8.31
N VAL A 46 -2.75 -0.76 9.06
CA VAL A 46 -3.42 0.53 8.92
C VAL A 46 -2.93 1.49 9.99
N SER A 47 -2.77 2.75 9.59
CA SER A 47 -2.44 3.87 10.46
C SER A 47 -3.64 4.84 10.55
N HIS A 48 -3.45 5.98 11.21
CA HIS A 48 -4.47 7.02 11.30
C HIS A 48 -4.84 7.62 9.93
N SER A 49 -4.00 7.51 8.90
CA SER A 49 -4.20 8.16 7.60
C SER A 49 -3.87 7.29 6.37
N ALA A 50 -3.24 6.14 6.55
CA ALA A 50 -2.75 5.33 5.44
C ALA A 50 -2.76 3.83 5.74
N VAL A 51 -2.89 3.02 4.68
CA VAL A 51 -2.39 1.64 4.67
C VAL A 51 -0.89 1.68 4.46
N VAL A 52 -0.15 1.07 5.37
CA VAL A 52 1.31 1.04 5.35
C VAL A 52 1.78 -0.34 4.96
N LEU A 53 2.67 -0.39 3.97
CA LEU A 53 3.34 -1.60 3.51
C LEU A 53 4.85 -1.47 3.74
N GLU A 54 5.45 -2.41 4.44
CA GLU A 54 6.88 -2.43 4.74
C GLU A 54 7.54 -3.68 4.16
N ARG A 55 8.66 -3.49 3.45
CA ARG A 55 9.46 -4.59 2.89
C ARG A 55 10.94 -4.22 2.90
N GLY A 56 11.74 -5.02 3.60
CA GLY A 56 13.17 -4.73 3.77
C GLY A 56 13.36 -3.40 4.51
N HIS A 57 14.01 -2.44 3.85
CA HIS A 57 14.24 -1.08 4.39
C HIS A 57 13.31 -0.02 3.79
N HIS A 58 12.29 -0.42 3.05
CA HIS A 58 11.36 0.49 2.38
C HIS A 58 9.97 0.42 2.98
N ARG A 59 9.32 1.59 3.04
CA ARG A 59 7.95 1.80 3.47
C ARG A 59 7.17 2.49 2.36
N VAL A 60 5.95 2.01 2.12
CA VAL A 60 4.97 2.62 1.24
C VAL A 60 3.74 3.00 2.06
N GLU A 61 3.27 4.22 1.91
CA GLU A 61 2.02 4.69 2.51
C GLU A 61 1.00 4.97 1.42
N ILE A 62 -0.13 4.27 1.49
CA ILE A 62 -1.25 4.43 0.59
C ILE A 62 -2.35 5.17 1.36
N PRO A 63 -2.79 6.36 0.93
CA PRO A 63 -3.78 7.13 1.66
C PRO A 63 -5.10 6.36 1.79
N LEU A 64 -5.72 6.45 2.96
CA LEU A 64 -7.04 5.86 3.18
C LEU A 64 -8.14 6.68 2.48
N PRO A 65 -9.18 6.02 1.96
CA PRO A 65 -10.33 6.73 1.41
C PRO A 65 -11.07 7.51 2.50
N SER A 66 -11.62 8.68 2.14
CA SER A 66 -12.32 9.57 3.08
C SER A 66 -13.73 9.10 3.46
N ASP A 67 -14.31 8.22 2.65
CA ASP A 67 -15.68 7.75 2.83
C ASP A 67 -15.71 6.54 3.77
N ALA A 68 -16.60 6.60 4.77
CA ALA A 68 -16.81 5.54 5.76
C ALA A 68 -17.52 4.30 5.18
N LYS A 69 -16.79 3.54 4.36
CA LYS A 69 -17.20 2.27 3.76
C LYS A 69 -15.98 1.39 3.46
N TRP A 70 -16.24 0.16 3.04
CA TRP A 70 -15.20 -0.72 2.48
C TRP A 70 -14.87 -0.32 1.05
N HIS A 71 -13.58 -0.33 0.72
CA HIS A 71 -13.06 -0.03 -0.60
C HIS A 71 -12.07 -1.12 -1.03
N ARG A 72 -12.05 -1.47 -2.31
CA ARG A 72 -11.05 -2.37 -2.88
C ARG A 72 -9.75 -1.61 -3.13
N LEU A 73 -8.67 -2.09 -2.53
CA LEU A 73 -7.32 -1.57 -2.69
C LEU A 73 -6.44 -2.58 -3.45
N GLN A 74 -5.68 -2.08 -4.42
CA GLN A 74 -4.64 -2.82 -5.13
C GLN A 74 -3.38 -1.97 -5.26
N TYR A 75 -2.22 -2.56 -4.98
CA TYR A 75 -0.94 -1.88 -5.12
C TYR A 75 0.12 -2.83 -5.67
N TYR A 76 0.80 -2.40 -6.72
CA TYR A 76 1.95 -3.10 -7.29
C TYR A 76 3.23 -2.54 -6.68
N TRP A 77 4.01 -3.40 -6.03
CA TRP A 77 5.21 -2.96 -5.33
C TRP A 77 6.21 -2.23 -6.26
N GLY A 78 6.60 -1.02 -5.87
CA GLY A 78 7.53 -0.18 -6.62
C GLY A 78 6.86 0.79 -7.59
N THR A 79 5.53 0.84 -7.61
CA THR A 79 4.77 1.88 -8.34
C THR A 79 4.56 3.11 -7.48
N ASP A 80 4.36 4.26 -8.11
CA ASP A 80 4.11 5.55 -7.46
C ASP A 80 2.62 5.82 -7.17
N ALA A 81 1.75 4.86 -7.52
CA ALA A 81 0.32 4.94 -7.28
C ALA A 81 -0.30 3.58 -6.92
N ALA A 82 -1.39 3.62 -6.16
CA ALA A 82 -2.25 2.48 -5.88
C ALA A 82 -3.63 2.69 -6.54
N PHE A 83 -4.40 1.61 -6.68
CA PHE A 83 -5.78 1.65 -7.14
C PHE A 83 -6.73 1.47 -5.95
N VAL A 84 -7.58 2.46 -5.70
CA VAL A 84 -8.66 2.40 -4.71
C VAL A 84 -9.98 2.59 -5.45
N GLU A 85 -10.87 1.58 -5.45
CA GLU A 85 -12.12 1.61 -6.25
C GLU A 85 -11.86 2.01 -7.72
N ASP A 86 -10.82 1.44 -8.33
CA ASP A 86 -10.36 1.73 -9.70
C ASP A 86 -9.85 3.17 -9.92
N GLN A 87 -9.72 3.99 -8.87
CA GLN A 87 -9.06 5.31 -8.92
C GLN A 87 -7.58 5.21 -8.58
N LEU A 88 -6.75 5.90 -9.35
CA LEU A 88 -5.32 6.04 -9.06
C LEU A 88 -5.11 7.05 -7.94
N VAL A 89 -4.50 6.59 -6.85
CA VAL A 89 -4.11 7.42 -5.71
C VAL A 89 -2.58 7.41 -5.58
N PRO A 90 -1.92 8.58 -5.46
CA PRO A 90 -0.48 8.63 -5.29
C PRO A 90 -0.07 8.02 -3.95
N VAL A 91 1.03 7.27 -3.94
CA VAL A 91 1.59 6.70 -2.71
C VAL A 91 2.82 7.48 -2.25
N ARG A 92 3.12 7.45 -0.96
CA ARG A 92 4.41 7.95 -0.44
C ARG A 92 5.36 6.78 -0.29
N MET A 93 6.56 6.90 -0.84
CA MET A 93 7.59 5.88 -0.75
C MET A 93 8.84 6.46 -0.09
N GLY A 94 9.45 5.70 0.81
CA GLY A 94 10.67 6.15 1.49
C GLY A 94 11.34 5.05 2.31
N PRO A 95 12.53 5.35 2.90
CA PRO A 95 13.16 4.46 3.87
C PRO A 95 12.28 4.30 5.11
N ILE A 96 12.35 3.14 5.77
CA ILE A 96 11.74 2.94 7.09
C ILE A 96 12.38 3.94 8.08
N GLY A 97 11.55 4.75 8.74
CA GLY A 97 11.98 5.73 9.75
C GLY A 97 12.32 7.12 9.22
N SER A 98 12.08 7.41 7.93
CA SER A 98 12.26 8.74 7.36
C SER A 98 10.91 9.37 7.00
N TYR A 99 10.31 10.17 7.91
CA TYR A 99 9.22 11.11 7.61
C TYR A 99 9.23 12.28 8.60
#